data_AF-A0A6P3S4S2-F1
#
_entry.id   AF-A0A6P3S4S2-F1
#
_cell.length_a   1.000
_cell.length_b   1.000
_cell.length_c   1.000
_cell.angle_alpha   90.00
_cell.angle_beta   90.00
_cell.angle_gamma   90.00
#
_symmetry.space_group_name_H-M   'P 1'
#
loop_
_entity.id
_entity.type
_entity.pdbx_description
1 polymer ?
#
loop_
_entity_poly.entity_id
_entity_poly.type
_entity_poly.pdbx_seq_one_letter_code
_entity_poly.pdbx_strand_id
1 'polypeptide(L)'
;PHSDTDTLAFPWVWVNVLAHLSTQLSAQNQDLIEKNLTLQEHLRQAQPGFPSSSDTAQLASELHQELANCLQDLQAVCSIVTQRAQGHDPNLSLLLGIHSSQHPGTPLDLQKPDVIRRKLEEVQQLRHDIEDLRTTMSDRYAQDMGENCVTQ
;
A
#
# COMPACT_ATOMS: atom_id res chain seq x y z
N PRO A 1 2.17 86.01 -32.44
CA PRO A 1 1.97 85.56 -31.05
C PRO A 1 1.98 84.03 -30.97
N HIS A 2 3.18 83.48 -30.75
CA HIS A 2 3.39 82.16 -30.14
C HIS A 2 2.70 82.16 -28.76
N SER A 3 2.22 81.04 -28.24
CA SER A 3 3.08 80.06 -27.55
C SER A 3 2.38 78.72 -27.35
N ASP A 4 3.21 77.69 -27.35
CA ASP A 4 2.97 76.26 -27.37
C ASP A 4 1.96 75.72 -26.35
N THR A 5 1.11 74.79 -26.79
CA THR A 5 0.29 73.93 -25.93
C THR A 5 0.44 72.45 -26.32
N ASP A 6 1.69 71.98 -26.32
CA ASP A 6 2.04 70.54 -26.35
C ASP A 6 1.80 69.82 -25.01
N THR A 7 1.14 70.47 -24.05
CA THR A 7 1.07 69.98 -22.65
C THR A 7 -0.11 69.03 -22.37
N LEU A 8 -1.08 68.90 -23.28
CA LEU A 8 -2.32 68.12 -23.03
C LEU A 8 -2.38 66.74 -23.69
N ALA A 9 -1.40 66.38 -24.53
CA ALA A 9 -1.35 65.06 -25.17
C ALA A 9 -0.78 63.96 -24.25
N PHE A 10 0.05 64.35 -23.27
CA PHE A 10 0.72 63.41 -22.36
C PHE A 10 -0.24 62.53 -21.53
N PRO A 11 -1.32 63.04 -20.91
CA PRO A 11 -2.18 62.22 -20.06
C PRO A 11 -2.90 61.10 -20.83
N TRP A 12 -3.37 61.38 -22.06
CA TRP A 12 -4.13 60.41 -22.86
C TRP A 12 -3.26 59.26 -23.37
N VAL A 13 -1.99 59.53 -23.69
CA VAL A 13 -1.04 58.47 -24.08
C VAL A 13 -0.78 57.51 -22.92
N TRP A 14 -0.56 58.02 -21.71
CA TRP A 14 -0.41 57.19 -20.52
C TRP A 14 -1.68 56.40 -20.19
N VAL A 15 -2.86 57.00 -20.35
CA VAL A 15 -4.14 56.29 -20.19
C VAL A 15 -4.26 55.15 -21.19
N ASN A 16 -3.86 55.36 -22.45
CA ASN A 16 -3.93 54.31 -23.46
C ASN A 16 -2.90 53.19 -23.21
N VAL A 17 -1.69 53.54 -22.79
CA VAL A 17 -0.65 52.56 -22.39
C VAL A 17 -1.10 51.77 -21.17
N LEU A 18 -1.68 52.43 -20.16
CA LEU A 18 -2.21 51.77 -18.97
C LEU A 18 -3.38 50.84 -19.31
N ALA A 19 -4.29 51.27 -20.19
CA ALA A 19 -5.39 50.44 -20.67
C ALA A 19 -4.87 49.23 -21.45
N HIS A 20 -3.85 49.40 -22.29
CA HIS A 20 -3.23 48.31 -23.03
C HIS A 20 -2.52 47.32 -22.10
N LEU A 21 -1.72 47.80 -21.14
CA LEU A 21 -1.08 46.94 -20.15
C LEU A 21 -2.10 46.19 -19.29
N SER A 22 -3.16 46.88 -18.85
CA SER A 22 -4.22 46.29 -18.04
C SER A 22 -4.96 45.17 -18.79
N THR A 23 -5.32 45.41 -20.05
CA THR A 23 -5.98 44.40 -20.89
C THR A 23 -5.07 43.22 -21.20
N GLN A 24 -3.79 43.49 -21.50
CA GLN A 24 -2.81 42.44 -21.76
C GLN A 24 -2.55 41.57 -20.50
N LEU A 25 -2.40 42.18 -19.33
CA LEU A 25 -2.21 41.47 -18.08
C LEU A 25 -3.46 40.65 -17.71
N SER A 26 -4.65 41.21 -17.93
CA SER A 26 -5.92 40.51 -17.71
C SER A 26 -6.05 39.27 -18.60
N ALA A 27 -5.73 39.40 -19.89
CA ALA A 27 -5.77 38.28 -20.84
C ALA A 27 -4.78 37.16 -20.45
N GLN A 28 -3.56 37.52 -20.05
CA GLN A 28 -2.59 36.51 -19.58
C GLN A 28 -3.02 35.83 -18.29
N ASN A 29 -3.62 36.57 -17.35
CA ASN A 29 -4.11 35.98 -16.10
C ASN A 29 -5.28 35.03 -16.36
N GLN A 30 -6.18 35.38 -17.30
CA GLN A 30 -7.30 34.53 -17.69
C GLN A 30 -6.85 33.20 -18.32
N ASP A 31 -5.86 33.23 -19.23
CA ASP A 31 -5.25 32.02 -19.80
C ASP A 31 -4.59 31.15 -18.71
N LEU A 32 -3.92 31.78 -17.73
CA LEU A 32 -3.30 31.05 -16.62
C LEU A 32 -4.36 30.36 -15.74
N ILE A 33 -5.48 31.04 -15.47
CA ILE A 33 -6.61 30.50 -14.71
C ILE A 33 -7.21 29.29 -15.44
N GLU A 34 -7.43 29.41 -16.75
CA GLU A 34 -7.98 28.31 -17.57
C GLU A 34 -7.07 27.08 -17.54
N LYS A 35 -5.76 27.29 -17.69
CA LYS A 35 -4.77 26.20 -17.57
C LYS A 35 -4.74 25.60 -16.17
N ASN A 36 -4.82 26.43 -15.14
CA ASN A 36 -4.83 25.94 -13.76
C ASN A 36 -6.08 25.11 -13.47
N LEU A 37 -7.26 25.56 -13.92
CA LEU A 37 -8.52 24.81 -13.79
C LEU A 37 -8.48 23.50 -14.55
N THR A 38 -7.95 23.50 -15.78
CA THR A 38 -7.78 22.27 -16.57
C THR A 38 -6.85 21.28 -15.89
N LEU A 39 -5.71 21.75 -15.36
CA LEU A 39 -4.79 20.92 -14.61
C LEU A 39 -5.41 20.39 -13.31
N GLN A 40 -6.13 21.23 -12.56
CA GLN A 40 -6.83 20.80 -11.35
C GLN A 40 -7.89 19.73 -11.66
N GLU A 41 -8.64 19.89 -12.76
CA GLU A 41 -9.63 18.91 -13.19
C GLU A 41 -8.97 17.60 -13.62
N HIS A 42 -7.87 17.66 -14.38
CA HIS A 42 -7.11 16.48 -14.76
C HIS A 42 -6.54 15.76 -13.55
N LEU A 43 -6.03 16.50 -12.56
CA LEU A 43 -5.58 15.91 -11.29
C LEU A 43 -6.73 15.28 -10.51
N ARG A 44 -7.90 15.93 -10.47
CA ARG A 44 -9.11 15.41 -9.82
C ARG A 44 -9.63 14.13 -10.49
N GLN A 45 -9.60 14.06 -11.82
CA GLN A 45 -10.04 12.90 -12.59
C GLN A 45 -9.03 11.75 -12.56
N ALA A 46 -7.73 12.05 -12.59
CA ALA A 46 -6.66 11.06 -12.48
C ALA A 46 -6.48 10.55 -11.04
N GLN A 47 -7.06 11.21 -10.05
CA GLN A 47 -7.10 10.73 -8.68
C GLN A 47 -8.21 9.67 -8.61
N PRO A 48 -7.87 8.36 -8.55
CA PRO A 48 -8.87 7.33 -8.36
C PRO A 48 -9.62 7.69 -7.09
N GLY A 49 -10.96 7.79 -7.16
CA GLY A 49 -11.79 8.28 -6.06
C GLY A 49 -11.43 7.58 -4.76
N PHE A 50 -10.67 8.27 -3.90
CA PHE A 50 -10.32 7.77 -2.59
C PHE A 50 -11.53 8.03 -1.69
N PRO A 51 -12.30 7.00 -1.29
CA PRO A 51 -13.20 7.14 -0.14
C PRO A 51 -12.33 7.54 1.04
N SER A 52 -12.59 8.71 1.65
CA SER A 52 -11.93 9.23 2.86
C SER A 52 -10.59 8.55 3.15
N SER A 53 -9.54 8.94 2.41
CA SER A 53 -8.28 8.19 2.24
C SER A 53 -7.58 7.74 3.52
N SER A 54 -7.95 8.30 4.68
CA SER A 54 -7.42 7.91 5.98
C SER A 54 -8.04 6.61 6.51
N ASP A 55 -9.36 6.48 6.53
CA ASP A 55 -10.03 5.38 7.24
C ASP A 55 -9.86 4.04 6.51
N THR A 56 -10.00 4.07 5.18
CA THR A 56 -9.83 2.85 4.36
C THR A 56 -8.38 2.38 4.32
N ALA A 57 -7.41 3.29 4.30
CA ALA A 57 -5.99 2.95 4.37
C ALA A 57 -5.59 2.42 5.76
N GLN A 58 -6.16 2.98 6.83
CA GLN A 58 -5.97 2.46 8.20
C GLN A 58 -6.53 1.05 8.34
N LEU A 59 -7.77 0.81 7.91
CA LEU A 59 -8.38 -0.52 7.93
C LEU A 59 -7.60 -1.53 7.10
N ALA A 60 -7.09 -1.13 5.92
CA ALA A 60 -6.25 -2.00 5.10
C ALA A 60 -4.91 -2.36 5.79
N SER A 61 -4.32 -1.41 6.50
CA SER A 61 -3.10 -1.63 7.29
C SER A 61 -3.35 -2.56 8.48
N GLU A 62 -4.45 -2.35 9.22
CA GLU A 62 -4.84 -3.20 10.34
C GLU A 62 -5.10 -4.63 9.87
N LEU A 63 -5.86 -4.80 8.78
CA LEU A 63 -6.11 -6.10 8.17
C LEU A 63 -4.81 -6.79 7.75
N HIS A 64 -3.89 -6.05 7.11
CA HIS A 64 -2.61 -6.62 6.69
C HIS A 64 -1.77 -7.07 7.90
N GLN A 65 -1.78 -6.30 8.98
CA GLN A 65 -1.08 -6.67 10.21
C GLN A 65 -1.65 -7.95 10.82
N GLU A 66 -2.98 -8.05 10.90
CA GLU A 66 -3.65 -9.26 11.40
C GLU A 66 -3.37 -10.48 10.53
N LEU A 67 -3.39 -10.33 9.19
CA LEU A 67 -3.02 -11.39 8.27
C LEU A 67 -1.55 -11.82 8.45
N ALA A 68 -0.65 -10.88 8.70
CA ALA A 68 0.75 -11.18 8.97
C ALA A 68 0.93 -11.96 10.29
N ASN A 69 0.18 -11.60 11.34
CA ASN A 69 0.18 -12.33 12.61
C ASN A 69 -0.35 -13.75 12.43
N CYS A 70 -1.50 -13.91 11.76
CA CYS A 70 -2.09 -15.20 11.44
C CYS A 70 -1.14 -16.08 10.61
N LEU A 71 -0.40 -15.49 9.68
CA LEU A 71 0.58 -16.21 8.88
C LEU A 71 1.72 -16.76 9.75
N GLN A 72 2.26 -15.95 10.67
CA GLN A 72 3.31 -16.38 11.59
C GLN A 72 2.84 -17.51 12.52
N ASP A 73 1.61 -17.41 13.03
CA ASP A 73 1.01 -18.45 13.88
C ASP A 73 0.86 -19.76 13.11
N LEU A 74 0.33 -19.71 11.89
CA LEU A 74 0.17 -20.90 11.05
C LEU A 74 1.53 -21.53 10.69
N GLN A 75 2.55 -20.73 10.41
CA GLN A 75 3.91 -21.23 10.18
C GLN A 75 4.48 -21.91 11.42
N ALA A 76 4.29 -21.32 12.61
CA ALA A 76 4.71 -21.93 13.87
C ALA A 76 4.01 -23.27 14.11
N VAL A 77 2.70 -23.33 13.90
CA VAL A 77 1.90 -24.56 14.00
C VAL A 77 2.39 -25.61 12.99
N CYS A 78 2.59 -25.26 11.73
CA CYS A 78 3.10 -26.19 10.73
C CYS A 78 4.47 -26.76 11.12
N SER A 79 5.36 -25.92 11.64
CA SER A 79 6.67 -26.34 12.14
C SER A 79 6.54 -27.34 13.30
N ILE A 80 5.71 -27.03 14.31
CA ILE A 80 5.47 -27.89 15.47
C ILE A 80 4.91 -29.25 15.03
N VAL A 81 3.85 -29.25 14.21
CA VAL A 81 3.21 -30.49 13.78
C VAL A 81 4.16 -31.30 12.90
N THR A 82 4.95 -30.66 12.04
CA THR A 82 5.97 -31.35 11.21
C THR A 82 7.03 -32.01 12.08
N GLN A 83 7.58 -31.29 13.07
CA GLN A 83 8.54 -31.84 14.02
C GLN A 83 7.97 -33.07 14.74
N ARG A 84 6.73 -32.96 15.24
CA ARG A 84 6.03 -34.07 15.90
C ARG A 84 5.78 -35.25 14.96
N ALA A 85 5.34 -35.01 13.73
CA ALA A 85 5.08 -36.06 12.74
C ALA A 85 6.35 -36.82 12.32
N GLN A 86 7.50 -36.16 12.38
CA GLN A 86 8.81 -36.76 12.17
C GLN A 86 9.37 -37.45 13.43
N GLY A 87 8.71 -37.34 14.58
CA GLY A 87 9.15 -37.92 15.85
C GLY A 87 10.13 -37.05 16.66
N HIS A 88 10.34 -35.80 16.26
CA HIS A 88 11.17 -34.83 16.98
C HIS A 88 10.38 -34.13 18.10
N ASP A 89 11.11 -33.59 19.08
CA ASP A 89 10.54 -32.71 20.10
C ASP A 89 10.18 -31.35 19.47
N PRO A 90 8.99 -30.79 19.75
CA PRO A 90 8.57 -29.55 19.14
C PRO A 90 9.32 -28.36 19.75
N ASN A 91 9.57 -27.33 18.95
CA ASN A 91 10.20 -26.10 19.46
C ASN A 91 9.30 -25.45 20.53
N LEU A 92 9.76 -25.47 21.78
CA LEU A 92 9.00 -24.96 22.93
C LEU A 92 8.69 -23.46 22.83
N SER A 93 9.58 -22.65 22.25
CA SER A 93 9.32 -21.23 22.05
C SER A 93 8.15 -21.00 21.10
N LEU A 94 8.10 -21.72 19.98
CA LEU A 94 6.96 -21.68 19.07
C LEU A 94 5.68 -22.19 19.75
N LEU A 95 5.79 -23.27 20.53
CA LEU A 95 4.65 -23.85 21.25
C LEU A 95 4.05 -22.88 22.28
N LEU A 96 4.89 -22.04 22.90
CA LEU A 96 4.48 -21.02 23.86
C LEU A 96 4.07 -19.69 23.21
N GLY A 97 4.06 -19.59 21.87
CA GLY A 97 3.74 -18.34 21.16
C GLY A 97 4.81 -17.25 21.34
N ILE A 98 6.06 -17.63 21.61
CA ILE A 98 7.17 -16.70 21.77
C ILE A 98 7.78 -16.47 20.39
N HIS A 99 7.26 -15.46 19.69
CA HIS A 99 7.81 -15.01 18.42
C HIS A 99 8.94 -14.02 18.69
N SER A 100 10.08 -14.17 18.00
CA SER A 100 11.05 -13.07 17.93
C SER A 100 10.31 -11.90 17.28
N SER A 101 10.18 -10.79 18.00
CA SER A 101 9.45 -9.61 17.56
C SER A 101 10.06 -9.06 16.26
N GLN A 102 9.66 -9.61 15.12
CA GLN A 102 9.83 -8.92 13.85
C GLN A 102 8.92 -7.71 13.96
N HIS A 103 9.55 -6.54 14.09
CA HIS A 103 8.84 -5.29 14.30
C HIS A 103 7.75 -5.19 13.23
N PRO A 104 6.46 -5.10 13.62
CA PRO A 104 5.41 -4.86 12.65
C PRO A 104 5.80 -3.58 11.92
N GLY A 105 6.05 -3.69 10.61
CA GLY A 105 6.37 -2.54 9.78
C GLY A 105 5.32 -1.48 10.06
N THR A 106 5.71 -0.22 10.18
CA THR A 106 4.75 0.85 10.43
C THR A 106 3.62 0.78 9.39
N PRO A 107 2.39 1.23 9.68
CA PRO A 107 1.28 1.21 8.73
C PRO A 107 1.61 1.75 7.33
N LEU A 108 2.57 2.68 7.25
CA LEU A 108 3.09 3.23 6.00
C LEU A 108 4.01 2.27 5.22
N ASP A 109 4.68 1.33 5.89
CA ASP A 109 5.58 0.36 5.27
C ASP A 109 4.80 -0.77 4.56
N LEU A 110 3.60 -1.10 5.05
CA LEU A 110 2.70 -2.11 4.46
C LEU A 110 2.09 -1.67 3.11
N GLN A 111 2.14 -0.37 2.81
CA GLN A 111 1.76 0.20 1.51
C GLN A 111 2.87 0.04 0.46
N LYS A 112 4.08 -0.40 0.85
CA LYS A 112 5.18 -0.59 -0.11
C LYS A 112 5.00 -1.90 -0.87
N PRO A 113 5.11 -1.87 -2.22
CA PRO A 113 4.94 -3.06 -3.04
C PRO A 113 5.92 -4.18 -2.67
N ASP A 114 7.13 -3.84 -2.19
CA ASP A 114 8.12 -4.83 -1.78
C ASP A 114 7.71 -5.64 -0.54
N VAL A 115 7.02 -5.00 0.42
CA VAL A 115 6.54 -5.68 1.64
C VAL A 115 5.41 -6.64 1.29
N ILE A 116 4.48 -6.20 0.42
CA ILE A 116 3.38 -7.03 -0.08
C ILE A 116 3.93 -8.23 -0.86
N ARG A 117 4.94 -8.04 -1.71
CA ARG A 117 5.59 -9.13 -2.47
C ARG A 117 6.23 -10.15 -1.54
N ARG A 118 6.99 -9.72 -0.53
CA ARG A 118 7.56 -10.62 0.47
C ARG A 118 6.48 -11.41 1.21
N LYS A 119 5.41 -10.74 1.65
CA LYS A 119 4.29 -11.41 2.33
C LYS A 119 3.60 -12.42 1.44
N LEU A 120 3.46 -12.14 0.15
CA LEU A 120 2.93 -13.10 -0.82
C LEU A 120 3.82 -14.34 -0.93
N GLU A 121 5.15 -14.17 -0.97
CA GLU A 121 6.11 -15.29 -0.96
C GLU A 121 6.00 -16.12 0.32
N GLU A 122 5.92 -15.48 1.49
CA GLU A 122 5.73 -16.15 2.79
C GLU A 122 4.42 -16.97 2.83
N VAL A 123 3.32 -16.42 2.29
CA VAL A 123 2.03 -17.12 2.19
C VAL A 123 2.11 -18.30 1.22
N GLN A 124 2.79 -18.12 0.08
CA GLN A 124 2.98 -19.20 -0.89
C GLN A 124 3.79 -20.35 -0.31
N GLN A 125 4.85 -20.04 0.43
CA GLN A 125 5.65 -21.04 1.13
C GLN A 125 4.82 -21.78 2.19
N LEU A 126 4.06 -21.06 3.02
CA LEU A 126 3.19 -21.71 4.01
C LEU A 126 2.21 -22.68 3.36
N ARG A 127 1.63 -22.32 2.21
CA ARG A 127 0.75 -23.24 1.47
C ARG A 127 1.47 -24.52 1.05
N HIS A 128 2.74 -24.45 0.68
CA HIS A 128 3.54 -25.62 0.36
C HIS A 128 3.84 -26.46 1.61
N ASP A 129 4.23 -25.81 2.71
CA ASP A 129 4.50 -26.48 3.98
C ASP A 129 3.26 -27.24 4.51
N ILE A 130 2.06 -26.67 4.35
CA ILE A 130 0.78 -27.33 4.69
C ILE A 130 0.54 -28.57 3.82
N GLU A 131 0.87 -28.50 2.53
CA GLU A 131 0.71 -29.63 1.60
C GLU A 131 1.67 -30.78 1.95
N ASP A 132 2.92 -30.45 2.23
CA ASP A 132 3.95 -31.41 2.65
C ASP A 132 3.58 -32.04 3.99
N LEU A 133 3.07 -31.23 4.93
CA LEU A 133 2.57 -31.73 6.21
C LEU A 133 1.39 -32.67 6.02
N ARG A 134 0.44 -32.35 5.14
CA ARG A 134 -0.70 -33.22 4.84
C ARG A 134 -0.26 -34.55 4.25
N THR A 135 0.72 -34.52 3.34
CA THR A 135 1.32 -35.73 2.76
C THR A 135 1.97 -36.57 3.85
N THR A 136 2.82 -35.97 4.69
CA THR A 136 3.49 -36.63 5.81
C THR A 136 2.50 -37.27 6.78
N MET A 137 1.44 -36.55 7.17
CA MET A 137 0.39 -37.08 8.05
C MET A 137 -0.35 -38.25 7.40
N SER A 138 -0.61 -38.18 6.10
CA SER A 138 -1.28 -39.24 5.36
C SER A 138 -0.43 -40.51 5.28
N ASP A 139 0.88 -40.36 5.01
CA ASP A 139 1.84 -41.47 4.95
C ASP A 139 1.97 -42.15 6.32
N ARG A 140 2.07 -41.36 7.40
CA ARG A 140 2.09 -41.88 8.78
C ARG A 140 0.81 -42.62 9.11
N TYR A 141 -0.35 -42.06 8.78
CA TYR A 141 -1.63 -42.74 9.01
C TYR A 141 -1.72 -44.06 8.24
N ALA A 142 -1.29 -44.10 6.98
CA ALA A 142 -1.27 -45.32 6.17
C ALA A 142 -0.31 -46.37 6.77
N GLN A 143 0.85 -45.95 7.25
CA GLN A 143 1.81 -46.80 7.93
C GLN A 143 1.23 -47.37 9.23
N ASP A 144 0.69 -46.53 10.11
CA ASP A 144 0.11 -46.94 11.39
C ASP A 144 -1.07 -47.91 11.20
N MET A 145 -1.92 -47.65 10.20
CA MET A 145 -3.03 -48.56 9.85
C MET A 145 -2.51 -49.89 9.28
N GLY A 146 -1.41 -49.89 8.53
CA GLY A 146 -0.77 -51.11 8.04
C GLY A 146 -0.06 -51.90 9.15
N GLU A 147 0.59 -51.23 10.09
CA GLU A 147 1.34 -51.85 11.19
C GLU A 147 0.40 -52.40 12.29
N ASN A 148 -0.75 -51.77 12.53
CA ASN A 148 -1.78 -52.29 13.45
C ASN A 148 -2.64 -53.43 12.88
N CYS A 149 -2.41 -53.86 11.63
CA CYS A 149 -3.04 -55.04 11.06
C CYS A 149 -2.39 -56.35 11.59
N VAL A 150 -2.40 -56.54 12.91
CA VAL A 150 -2.31 -57.89 13.47
C VAL A 150 -3.69 -58.50 13.27
N THR A 151 -3.81 -59.47 12.36
CA THR A 151 -5.01 -60.29 12.28
C THR A 151 -5.21 -60.95 13.65
N GLN A 152 -6.34 -60.66 14.31
CA GLN A 152 -6.81 -61.46 15.46
C GLN A 152 -7.31 -62.81 14.97
#